data_AF-A2A204-F1
#
_entry.id   AF-A2A204-F1
#
_cell.length_a   1.000
_cell.length_b   1.000
_cell.length_c   1.000
_cell.angle_alpha   90.00
_cell.angle_beta   90.00
_cell.angle_gamma   90.00
#
_symmetry.space_group_name_H-M   'P 1'
#
loop_
_entity.id
_entity.type
_entity.pdbx_description
1 polymer ?
#
loop_
_entity_poly.entity_id
_entity_poly.type
_entity_poly.pdbx_seq_one_letter_code
_entity_poly.pdbx_strand_id
1 'polypeptide(L)'
;MATNAVTGNLVCSDGTNIPLKTEIAEASESSLGTDAAYTIVSQNVGDFAPGKTVISGLVSCDNGVGYCYILSQGLVAAIIPWSVKGAVTDGSPALCQPYTLKAGDIVKVMNSAAATRLAAAAVYTASGVSRIFTKTVSGGATNELTDLQTGNSIGNTIFGDRISKWFGTSVDGLLIETQGFFVVDALGNVVGSCSATDPVTQQPAFAVANVPIALNYKFQFLTSA
;
A
#
# COMPACT_ATOMS: atom_id res chain seq x y z
N MET A 1 6.05 20.85 -5.22
CA MET A 1 6.34 19.42 -5.02
C MET A 1 7.78 19.32 -4.58
N ALA A 2 8.03 18.72 -3.42
CA ALA A 2 9.38 18.51 -2.92
C ALA A 2 9.94 17.16 -3.42
N THR A 3 11.26 17.05 -3.43
CA THR A 3 11.94 15.75 -3.53
C THR A 3 12.24 15.30 -2.12
N ASN A 4 11.78 14.09 -1.79
CA ASN A 4 11.87 13.52 -0.45
C ASN A 4 12.73 12.27 -0.48
N ALA A 5 13.45 12.03 0.61
CA ALA A 5 14.19 10.81 0.80
C ALA A 5 13.21 9.71 1.19
N VAL A 6 12.94 8.74 0.31
CA VAL A 6 12.16 7.56 0.67
C VAL A 6 13.12 6.47 1.11
N THR A 7 12.86 5.88 2.28
CA THR A 7 13.74 4.86 2.89
C THR A 7 12.95 3.63 3.28
N GLY A 8 13.58 2.48 3.31
CA GLY A 8 12.94 1.27 3.82
C GLY A 8 13.91 0.12 4.02
N ASN A 9 13.36 -1.01 4.44
CA ASN A 9 14.11 -2.24 4.62
C ASN A 9 13.22 -3.45 4.36
N LEU A 10 13.73 -4.42 3.60
CA LEU A 10 13.11 -5.74 3.45
C LEU A 10 13.91 -6.75 4.25
N VAL A 11 13.23 -7.58 5.03
CA VAL A 11 13.85 -8.63 5.84
C VAL A 11 13.55 -9.98 5.21
N CYS A 12 14.61 -10.74 4.94
CA CYS A 12 14.54 -12.05 4.33
C CYS A 12 14.48 -13.18 5.39
N SER A 13 13.96 -14.34 5.00
CA SER A 13 13.80 -15.49 5.89
C SER A 13 15.10 -16.09 6.41
N ASP A 14 16.24 -15.76 5.78
CA ASP A 14 17.58 -16.17 6.19
C ASP A 14 18.28 -15.15 7.11
N GLY A 15 17.56 -14.09 7.53
CA GLY A 15 18.07 -13.01 8.37
C GLY A 15 18.81 -11.91 7.61
N THR A 16 19.00 -12.04 6.29
CA THR A 16 19.56 -10.95 5.48
C THR A 16 18.56 -9.81 5.31
N ASN A 17 19.08 -8.60 5.12
CA ASN A 17 18.29 -7.37 5.02
C ASN A 17 18.65 -6.65 3.72
N ILE A 18 17.64 -6.10 3.03
CA ILE A 18 17.80 -5.33 1.80
C ILE A 18 17.42 -3.87 2.13
N PRO A 19 18.41 -3.01 2.41
CA PRO A 19 18.15 -1.61 2.69
C PRO A 19 17.74 -0.89 1.40
N LEU A 20 16.76 -0.01 1.50
CA LEU A 20 16.17 0.74 0.39
C LEU A 20 16.31 2.23 0.63
N LYS A 21 16.73 2.98 -0.40
CA LYS A 21 16.78 4.44 -0.35
C LYS A 21 16.76 5.04 -1.74
N THR A 22 15.90 6.03 -1.98
CA THR A 22 15.90 6.83 -3.21
C THR A 22 15.30 8.20 -2.94
N GLU A 23 15.84 9.24 -3.58
CA GLU A 23 15.24 10.58 -3.61
C GLU A 23 14.12 10.61 -4.65
N ILE A 24 12.87 10.82 -4.22
CA ILE A 24 11.68 10.71 -5.07
C ILE A 24 10.88 12.01 -4.98
N ALA A 25 10.53 12.58 -6.14
CA ALA A 25 9.61 13.70 -6.20
C ALA A 25 8.19 13.27 -5.79
N GLU A 26 7.60 14.01 -4.84
CA GLU A 26 6.24 13.76 -4.36
C GLU A 26 5.21 13.71 -5.48
N ALA A 27 4.10 13.03 -5.22
CA ALA A 27 2.96 12.88 -6.14
C ALA A 27 3.29 12.10 -7.42
N SER A 28 4.35 11.30 -7.40
CA SER A 28 4.69 10.37 -8.48
C SER A 28 5.00 8.98 -7.94
N GLU A 29 4.40 7.96 -8.56
CA GLU A 29 4.77 6.59 -8.25
C GLU A 29 6.12 6.27 -8.90
N SER A 30 7.12 6.00 -8.07
CA SER A 30 8.50 5.82 -8.51
C SER A 30 9.07 4.48 -8.04
N SER A 31 10.13 4.04 -8.69
CA SER A 31 10.87 2.86 -8.26
C SER A 31 11.79 3.21 -7.09
N LEU A 32 11.81 2.35 -6.08
CA LEU A 32 12.68 2.47 -4.92
C LEU A 32 13.80 1.42 -5.04
N GLY A 33 15.03 1.90 -5.23
CA GLY A 33 16.21 1.06 -5.36
C GLY A 33 16.84 0.70 -4.01
N THR A 34 17.79 -0.22 -4.05
CA THR A 34 18.64 -0.51 -2.89
C THR A 34 19.47 0.70 -2.48
N ASP A 35 19.73 0.85 -1.18
CA ASP A 35 20.54 1.95 -0.68
C ASP A 35 22.02 1.76 -1.05
N ALA A 36 22.50 2.56 -2.00
CA ALA A 36 23.88 2.52 -2.48
C ALA A 36 24.92 2.77 -1.37
N ALA A 37 24.55 3.38 -0.24
CA ALA A 37 25.45 3.49 0.91
C ALA A 37 25.84 2.13 1.50
N TYR A 38 24.97 1.12 1.34
CA TYR A 38 25.19 -0.25 1.84
C TYR A 38 25.36 -1.27 0.72
N THR A 39 24.84 -1.02 -0.48
CA THR A 39 24.90 -1.94 -1.63
C THR A 39 25.90 -1.53 -2.71
N ILE A 40 26.72 -0.50 -2.46
CA ILE A 40 27.71 0.10 -3.38
C ILE A 40 27.07 0.86 -4.54
N VAL A 41 26.07 0.26 -5.19
CA VAL A 41 25.26 0.83 -6.26
C VAL A 41 23.79 0.51 -6.03
N SER A 42 22.92 1.44 -6.38
CA SER A 42 21.47 1.25 -6.34
C SER A 42 21.03 0.30 -7.47
N GLN A 43 20.29 -0.74 -7.11
CA GLN A 43 19.76 -1.74 -8.03
C GLN A 43 18.30 -2.06 -7.67
N ASN A 44 17.58 -2.73 -8.56
CA ASN A 44 16.28 -3.29 -8.22
C ASN A 44 16.45 -4.46 -7.25
N VAL A 45 15.46 -4.68 -6.38
CA VAL A 45 15.53 -5.74 -5.35
C VAL A 45 15.63 -7.15 -5.95
N GLY A 46 14.95 -7.39 -7.07
CA GLY A 46 14.99 -8.67 -7.77
C GLY A 46 16.33 -8.99 -8.42
N ASP A 47 17.06 -7.95 -8.83
CA ASP A 47 18.38 -8.08 -9.44
C ASP A 47 19.48 -8.17 -8.37
N PHE A 48 19.28 -7.47 -7.25
CA PHE A 48 20.20 -7.48 -6.11
C PHE A 48 20.19 -8.82 -5.35
N ALA A 49 19.01 -9.38 -5.10
CA ALA A 49 18.85 -10.54 -4.22
C ALA A 49 17.88 -11.60 -4.79
N PRO A 50 18.07 -12.10 -6.03
CA PRO A 50 17.19 -13.11 -6.62
C PRO A 50 17.17 -14.39 -5.77
N GLY A 51 15.97 -14.97 -5.62
CA GLY A 51 15.74 -16.20 -4.85
C GLY A 51 15.64 -15.99 -3.33
N LYS A 52 15.91 -14.78 -2.81
CA LYS A 52 15.67 -14.48 -1.38
C LYS A 52 14.17 -14.34 -1.12
N THR A 53 13.73 -14.84 0.03
CA THR A 53 12.32 -14.78 0.44
C THR A 53 12.11 -13.68 1.46
N VAL A 54 11.40 -12.62 1.08
CA VAL A 54 11.01 -11.50 1.94
C VAL A 54 9.84 -11.92 2.82
N ILE A 55 9.98 -11.73 4.14
CA ILE A 55 8.97 -12.12 5.14
C ILE A 55 8.37 -10.92 5.87
N SER A 56 9.11 -9.82 5.98
CA SER A 56 8.66 -8.57 6.58
C SER A 56 9.36 -7.40 5.90
N GLY A 57 8.80 -6.20 6.06
CA GLY A 57 9.44 -5.00 5.55
C GLY A 57 8.64 -3.75 5.91
N LEU A 58 9.31 -2.61 5.79
CA LEU A 58 8.70 -1.30 5.98
C LEU A 58 9.34 -0.30 5.01
N VAL A 59 8.50 0.53 4.39
CA VAL A 59 8.94 1.70 3.63
C VAL A 59 8.32 2.95 4.25
N SER A 60 9.13 3.99 4.41
CA SER A 60 8.74 5.25 5.04
C SER A 60 9.07 6.45 4.14
N CYS A 61 8.12 7.37 4.06
CA CYS A 61 8.24 8.65 3.34
C CYS A 61 8.32 9.82 4.32
N ASP A 62 8.80 10.99 3.87
CA ASP A 62 8.97 12.16 4.75
C ASP A 62 7.64 12.82 5.15
N ASN A 63 6.74 13.08 4.19
CA ASN A 63 5.56 13.92 4.42
C ASN A 63 4.24 13.14 4.34
N GLY A 64 4.13 12.26 3.35
CA GLY A 64 2.93 11.46 3.12
C GLY A 64 3.28 10.22 2.30
N VAL A 65 2.49 9.17 2.50
CA VAL A 65 2.64 7.92 1.78
C VAL A 65 1.26 7.38 1.39
N GLY A 66 1.13 7.00 0.12
CA GLY A 66 -0.04 6.31 -0.37
C GLY A 66 0.10 4.80 -0.20
N TYR A 67 1.11 4.23 -0.83
CA TYR A 67 1.28 2.78 -0.90
C TYR A 67 2.71 2.38 -1.24
N CYS A 68 3.06 1.13 -0.93
CA CYS A 68 4.30 0.49 -1.34
C CYS A 68 4.11 -1.01 -1.61
N TYR A 69 4.78 -1.53 -2.64
CA TYR A 69 4.68 -2.93 -3.03
C TYR A 69 5.86 -3.40 -3.88
N ILE A 70 6.01 -4.72 -3.96
CA ILE A 70 6.86 -5.40 -4.93
C ILE A 70 6.04 -5.66 -6.19
N LEU A 71 6.51 -5.13 -7.32
CA LEU A 71 5.97 -5.41 -8.66
C LEU A 71 6.77 -6.54 -9.28
N SER A 72 6.08 -7.61 -9.66
CA SER A 72 6.64 -8.74 -10.42
C SER A 72 5.84 -8.91 -11.70
N GLN A 73 6.50 -8.86 -12.85
CA GLN A 73 5.87 -9.14 -14.16
C GLN A 73 4.58 -8.32 -14.41
N GLY A 74 4.54 -7.07 -13.95
CA GLY A 74 3.39 -6.18 -14.14
C GLY A 74 2.24 -6.39 -13.16
N LEU A 75 2.37 -7.25 -12.14
CA LEU A 75 1.37 -7.44 -11.08
C LEU A 75 1.95 -7.11 -9.70
N VAL A 76 1.08 -6.63 -8.81
CA VAL A 76 1.40 -6.47 -7.38
C VAL A 76 1.64 -7.85 -6.78
N ALA A 77 2.90 -8.19 -6.53
CA ALA A 77 3.31 -9.51 -6.06
C ALA A 77 3.16 -9.61 -4.54
N ALA A 78 3.59 -8.56 -3.84
CA ALA A 78 3.49 -8.45 -2.39
C ALA A 78 3.34 -6.99 -1.98
N ILE A 79 2.41 -6.73 -1.07
CA ILE A 79 2.26 -5.42 -0.44
C ILE A 79 3.34 -5.30 0.65
N ILE A 80 4.09 -4.19 0.62
CA ILE A 80 5.05 -3.84 1.67
C ILE A 80 4.38 -2.84 2.60
N PRO A 81 4.31 -3.09 3.92
CA PRO A 81 3.81 -2.10 4.89
C PRO A 81 4.49 -0.73 4.72
N TRP A 82 3.72 0.34 4.91
CA TRP A 82 4.19 1.71 4.70
C TRP A 82 3.88 2.64 5.86
N SER A 83 4.62 3.75 5.98
CA SER A 83 4.46 4.76 7.04
C SER A 83 5.03 6.13 6.63
N VAL A 84 4.75 7.16 7.44
CA VAL A 84 5.59 8.37 7.46
C VAL A 84 6.74 8.16 8.45
N LYS A 85 7.92 8.70 8.15
CA LYS A 85 9.08 8.60 9.04
C LYS A 85 8.76 9.17 10.42
N GLY A 86 9.13 8.44 11.46
CA GLY A 86 8.84 8.80 12.84
C GLY A 86 7.47 8.34 13.35
N ALA A 87 6.52 8.03 12.46
CA ALA A 87 5.21 7.46 12.80
C ALA A 87 5.21 5.94 12.60
N VAL A 88 6.19 5.25 13.20
CA VAL A 88 6.42 3.81 13.01
C VAL A 88 6.17 3.03 14.31
N THR A 89 5.69 1.79 14.16
CA THR A 89 5.69 0.80 15.25
C THR A 89 7.03 0.07 15.22
N ASP A 90 7.58 -0.27 16.40
CA ASP A 90 8.85 -0.98 16.49
C ASP A 90 8.87 -2.30 15.69
N GLY A 91 9.95 -2.51 14.95
CA GLY A 91 10.17 -3.68 14.09
C GLY A 91 9.73 -3.51 12.64
N SER A 92 9.88 -4.57 11.85
CA SER A 92 9.39 -4.64 10.47
C SER A 92 8.11 -5.47 10.44
N PRO A 93 6.95 -4.91 10.05
CA PRO A 93 5.73 -5.69 10.00
C PRO A 93 5.81 -6.79 8.94
N ALA A 94 5.20 -7.92 9.25
CA ALA A 94 5.14 -9.05 8.35
C ALA A 94 4.35 -8.72 7.08
N LEU A 95 4.81 -9.28 5.96
CA LEU A 95 4.01 -9.34 4.74
C LEU A 95 2.78 -10.23 4.98
N CYS A 96 1.72 -10.05 4.20
CA CYS A 96 0.56 -10.93 4.25
C CYS A 96 0.90 -12.40 3.98
N GLN A 97 1.86 -12.62 3.08
CA GLN A 97 2.46 -13.89 2.71
C GLN A 97 3.93 -13.64 2.32
N PRO A 98 4.87 -14.52 2.72
CA PRO A 98 6.24 -14.46 2.25
C PRO A 98 6.34 -14.45 0.72
N TYR A 99 7.25 -13.65 0.17
CA TYR A 99 7.44 -13.53 -1.28
C TYR A 99 8.90 -13.77 -1.67
N THR A 100 9.12 -14.72 -2.58
CA THR A 100 10.45 -15.02 -3.12
C THR A 100 10.74 -14.13 -4.32
N LEU A 101 11.79 -13.31 -4.20
CA LEU A 101 12.23 -12.39 -5.23
C LEU A 101 12.68 -13.12 -6.50
N LYS A 102 12.28 -12.58 -7.64
CA LYS A 102 12.68 -13.01 -8.98
C LYS A 102 13.47 -11.89 -9.65
N ALA A 103 14.34 -12.24 -10.59
CA ALA A 103 15.03 -11.24 -11.40
C ALA A 103 14.01 -10.32 -12.10
N GLY A 104 14.28 -9.01 -12.10
CA GLY A 104 13.36 -7.99 -12.59
C GLY A 104 12.26 -7.54 -11.62
N ASP A 105 12.19 -8.09 -10.40
CA ASP A 105 11.27 -7.56 -9.38
C ASP A 105 11.73 -6.18 -8.89
N ILE A 106 10.78 -5.24 -8.84
CA ILE A 106 11.04 -3.85 -8.45
C ILE A 106 10.15 -3.44 -7.27
N VAL A 107 10.66 -2.59 -6.38
CA VAL A 107 9.83 -1.96 -5.36
C VAL A 107 9.26 -0.66 -5.92
N LYS A 108 7.95 -0.48 -5.79
CA LYS A 108 7.23 0.73 -6.19
C LYS A 108 6.65 1.41 -4.96
N VAL A 109 6.70 2.73 -4.95
CA VAL A 109 6.22 3.56 -3.85
C VAL A 109 5.59 4.83 -4.37
N MET A 110 4.50 5.26 -3.73
CA MET A 110 3.86 6.55 -3.96
C MET A 110 4.06 7.42 -2.72
N ASN A 111 5.04 8.31 -2.77
CA ASN A 111 5.15 9.38 -1.78
C ASN A 111 4.19 10.51 -2.18
N SER A 112 3.54 11.10 -1.19
CA SER A 112 2.59 12.20 -1.41
C SER A 112 3.04 13.43 -0.64
N ALA A 113 2.68 14.60 -1.16
CA ALA A 113 2.77 15.82 -0.36
C ALA A 113 1.77 15.74 0.80
N ALA A 114 2.09 16.37 1.92
CA ALA A 114 1.21 16.41 3.09
C ALA A 114 -0.18 17.01 2.77
N ALA A 115 -0.24 17.95 1.82
CA ALA A 115 -1.49 18.57 1.38
C ALA A 115 -2.29 17.72 0.36
N THR A 116 -1.69 16.68 -0.22
CA THR A 116 -2.39 15.81 -1.17
C THR A 116 -3.27 14.85 -0.40
N ARG A 117 -4.60 14.99 -0.58
CA ARG A 117 -5.64 14.14 0.01
C ARG A 117 -5.69 12.73 -0.63
N LEU A 118 -4.57 12.01 -0.58
CA LEU A 118 -4.44 10.66 -1.13
C LEU A 118 -4.93 9.64 -0.10
N ALA A 119 -5.90 8.84 -0.52
CA ALA A 119 -6.37 7.66 0.18
C ALA A 119 -5.92 6.40 -0.57
N ALA A 120 -5.51 5.38 0.19
CA ALA A 120 -5.11 4.09 -0.35
C ALA A 120 -5.49 2.97 0.62
N ALA A 121 -5.86 1.82 0.06
CA ALA A 121 -6.18 0.61 0.80
C ALA A 121 -5.49 -0.60 0.17
N ALA A 122 -4.66 -1.27 0.96
CA ALA A 122 -4.06 -2.55 0.63
C ALA A 122 -5.03 -3.68 0.98
N VAL A 123 -5.26 -4.57 0.02
CA VAL A 123 -6.16 -5.71 0.13
C VAL A 123 -5.40 -6.98 -0.21
N TYR A 124 -5.50 -7.96 0.67
CA TYR A 124 -5.00 -9.31 0.43
C TYR A 124 -6.17 -10.30 0.53
N THR A 125 -6.32 -11.12 -0.49
CA THR A 125 -7.49 -11.99 -0.63
C THR A 125 -7.24 -13.40 -0.10
N ALA A 126 -8.30 -14.20 0.02
CA ALA A 126 -8.22 -15.59 0.45
C ALA A 126 -7.51 -16.49 -0.59
N SER A 127 -7.55 -16.12 -1.87
CA SER A 127 -6.81 -16.81 -2.94
C SER A 127 -5.32 -16.42 -3.02
N GLY A 128 -4.86 -15.51 -2.15
CA GLY A 128 -3.46 -15.07 -2.10
C GLY A 128 -3.12 -13.92 -3.05
N VAL A 129 -4.13 -13.19 -3.53
CA VAL A 129 -3.94 -12.04 -4.43
C VAL A 129 -3.77 -10.76 -3.62
N SER A 130 -2.74 -9.98 -3.96
CA SER A 130 -2.51 -8.63 -3.43
C SER A 130 -3.04 -7.58 -4.39
N ARG A 131 -3.84 -6.63 -3.90
CA ARG A 131 -4.33 -5.47 -4.66
C ARG A 131 -4.24 -4.20 -3.83
N ILE A 132 -4.14 -3.06 -4.50
CA ILE A 132 -4.13 -1.75 -3.86
C ILE A 132 -5.17 -0.90 -4.56
N PHE A 133 -6.06 -0.30 -3.79
CA PHE A 133 -7.11 0.59 -4.27
C PHE A 133 -6.80 2.01 -3.81
N THR A 134 -6.90 3.00 -4.69
CA THR A 134 -6.48 4.37 -4.39
C THR A 134 -7.48 5.40 -4.88
N LYS A 135 -7.45 6.58 -4.26
CA LYS A 135 -8.21 7.76 -4.67
C LYS A 135 -7.53 9.03 -4.18
N THR A 136 -7.31 9.98 -5.08
CA THR A 136 -7.00 11.36 -4.69
C THR A 136 -8.32 12.12 -4.56
N VAL A 137 -8.62 12.59 -3.35
CA VAL A 137 -9.84 13.33 -3.03
C VAL A 137 -9.67 14.79 -3.45
N SER A 138 -10.74 15.37 -4.01
CA SER A 138 -10.75 16.76 -4.50
C SER A 138 -11.76 17.67 -3.79
N GLY A 139 -12.49 17.16 -2.79
CA GLY A 139 -13.51 17.90 -2.04
C GLY A 139 -14.46 16.97 -1.29
N GLY A 140 -15.56 17.54 -0.79
CA GLY A 140 -16.57 16.79 -0.02
C GLY A 140 -17.51 16.00 -0.91
N ALA A 141 -17.38 14.67 -0.90
CA ALA A 141 -18.17 13.75 -1.70
C ALA A 141 -17.99 12.30 -1.23
N THR A 142 -18.83 11.40 -1.75
CA THR A 142 -18.54 9.97 -1.74
C THR A 142 -17.42 9.68 -2.73
N ASN A 143 -16.31 9.16 -2.22
CA ASN A 143 -15.10 8.86 -2.96
C ASN A 143 -14.95 7.34 -3.13
N GLU A 144 -14.93 6.87 -4.37
CA GLU A 144 -14.65 5.47 -4.69
C GLU A 144 -13.14 5.26 -4.88
N LEU A 145 -12.58 4.27 -4.18
CA LEU A 145 -11.23 3.76 -4.42
C LEU A 145 -11.26 2.77 -5.57
N THR A 146 -10.35 2.96 -6.52
CA THR A 146 -10.21 2.10 -7.70
C THR A 146 -8.88 1.38 -7.70
N ASP A 147 -8.82 0.20 -8.29
CA ASP A 147 -7.61 -0.62 -8.36
C ASP A 147 -6.48 0.14 -9.05
N LEU A 148 -5.31 0.14 -8.42
CA LEU A 148 -4.13 0.86 -8.88
C LEU A 148 -3.70 0.46 -10.30
N GLN A 149 -3.86 -0.80 -10.66
CA GLN A 149 -3.32 -1.33 -11.92
C GLN A 149 -4.31 -1.20 -13.07
N THR A 150 -5.60 -1.30 -12.79
CA THR A 150 -6.66 -1.40 -13.81
C THR A 150 -7.64 -0.23 -13.81
N GLY A 151 -7.70 0.57 -12.74
CA GLY A 151 -8.70 1.64 -12.57
C GLY A 151 -10.11 1.12 -12.30
N ASN A 152 -10.28 -0.19 -12.09
CA ASN A 152 -11.59 -0.81 -11.88
C ASN A 152 -12.03 -0.75 -10.42
N SER A 153 -13.34 -0.88 -10.19
CA SER A 153 -13.90 -1.06 -8.84
C SER A 153 -13.48 -2.39 -8.22
N ILE A 154 -13.57 -2.49 -6.89
CA ILE A 154 -13.24 -3.73 -6.16
C ILE A 154 -14.05 -4.94 -6.64
N GLY A 155 -15.34 -4.73 -6.93
CA GLY A 155 -16.23 -5.77 -7.43
C GLY A 155 -15.86 -6.31 -8.80
N ASN A 156 -15.17 -5.52 -9.63
CA ASN A 156 -14.70 -5.94 -10.96
C ASN A 156 -13.27 -6.49 -10.91
N THR A 157 -12.48 -6.10 -9.91
CA THR A 157 -11.06 -6.48 -9.79
C THR A 157 -10.85 -7.82 -9.09
N ILE A 158 -11.64 -8.13 -8.05
CA ILE A 158 -11.51 -9.36 -7.24
C ILE A 158 -12.86 -10.09 -7.05
N PHE A 159 -13.70 -10.05 -8.08
CA PHE A 159 -14.99 -10.75 -8.12
C PHE A 159 -14.86 -12.22 -7.72
N GLY A 160 -15.75 -12.69 -6.84
CA GLY A 160 -15.83 -14.10 -6.45
C GLY A 160 -14.78 -14.52 -5.42
N ASP A 161 -13.93 -13.59 -4.99
CA ASP A 161 -12.95 -13.80 -3.92
C ASP A 161 -13.40 -13.09 -2.63
N ARG A 162 -12.59 -13.19 -1.59
CA ARG A 162 -12.84 -12.64 -0.27
C ARG A 162 -11.61 -11.94 0.26
N ILE A 163 -11.79 -10.75 0.81
CA ILE A 163 -10.72 -10.06 1.54
C ILE A 163 -10.44 -10.82 2.84
N SER A 164 -9.19 -11.25 3.01
CA SER A 164 -8.72 -11.96 4.20
C SER A 164 -7.89 -11.08 5.13
N LYS A 165 -7.18 -10.10 4.57
CA LYS A 165 -6.46 -9.05 5.30
C LYS A 165 -6.51 -7.74 4.53
N TRP A 166 -6.49 -6.63 5.24
CA TRP A 166 -6.38 -5.31 4.64
C TRP A 166 -5.81 -4.30 5.62
N PHE A 167 -5.37 -3.17 5.08
CA PHE A 167 -5.23 -1.95 5.85
C PHE A 167 -5.39 -0.75 4.93
N GLY A 168 -5.65 0.40 5.52
CA GLY A 168 -5.90 1.63 4.79
C GLY A 168 -5.16 2.81 5.38
N THR A 169 -4.80 3.75 4.50
CA THR A 169 -4.28 5.06 4.88
C THR A 169 -4.99 6.17 4.15
N SER A 170 -5.17 7.29 4.83
CA SER A 170 -5.53 8.55 4.21
C SER A 170 -5.03 9.70 5.07
N VAL A 171 -4.46 10.72 4.45
CA VAL A 171 -4.09 11.96 5.15
C VAL A 171 -5.29 12.86 5.42
N ASP A 172 -6.48 12.49 4.92
CA ASP A 172 -7.71 13.24 5.17
C ASP A 172 -8.13 13.24 6.64
N GLY A 173 -7.65 12.29 7.46
CA GLY A 173 -7.85 12.28 8.91
C GLY A 173 -9.27 12.65 9.34
N LEU A 174 -9.41 13.82 9.96
CA LEU A 174 -10.67 14.36 10.48
C LEU A 174 -11.70 14.79 9.42
N LEU A 175 -11.31 14.88 8.15
CA LEU A 175 -12.20 15.17 7.03
C LEU A 175 -12.98 13.94 6.58
N ILE A 176 -12.64 12.74 7.05
CA ILE A 176 -13.40 11.51 6.74
C ILE A 176 -14.64 11.46 7.64
N GLU A 177 -15.81 11.39 7.03
CA GLU A 177 -17.10 11.34 7.74
C GLU A 177 -17.61 9.89 7.96
N THR A 178 -16.91 8.90 7.43
CA THR A 178 -17.12 7.47 7.68
C THR A 178 -16.08 6.90 8.66
N GLN A 179 -16.31 5.70 9.18
CA GLN A 179 -15.31 4.96 9.98
C GLN A 179 -14.22 4.34 9.07
N GLY A 180 -13.57 5.17 8.26
CA GLY A 180 -12.62 4.77 7.21
C GLY A 180 -13.33 4.39 5.91
N PHE A 181 -12.86 3.31 5.29
CA PHE A 181 -13.32 2.81 4.00
C PHE A 181 -14.37 1.71 4.16
N PHE A 182 -15.46 1.79 3.41
CA PHE A 182 -16.52 0.80 3.38
C PHE A 182 -16.57 0.07 2.04
N VAL A 183 -16.68 -1.25 2.11
CA VAL A 183 -17.10 -2.06 0.96
C VAL A 183 -18.61 -2.06 0.97
N VAL A 184 -19.19 -1.64 -0.14
CA VAL A 184 -20.64 -1.50 -0.31
C VAL A 184 -21.09 -2.38 -1.47
N ASP A 185 -22.15 -3.14 -1.25
CA ASP A 185 -22.72 -4.00 -2.28
C ASP A 185 -23.49 -3.21 -3.36
N ALA A 186 -23.98 -3.91 -4.37
CA ALA A 186 -24.72 -3.29 -5.48
C ALA A 186 -26.06 -2.65 -5.06
N LEU A 187 -26.57 -2.98 -3.86
CA LEU A 187 -27.81 -2.43 -3.31
C LEU A 187 -27.58 -1.27 -2.33
N GLY A 188 -26.32 -0.98 -2.00
CA GLY A 188 -25.95 0.08 -1.06
C GLY A 188 -25.71 -0.40 0.38
N ASN A 189 -25.72 -1.70 0.67
CA ASN A 189 -25.44 -2.21 2.00
C ASN A 189 -23.93 -2.26 2.27
N VAL A 190 -23.51 -1.88 3.47
CA VAL A 190 -22.13 -2.02 3.92
C VAL A 190 -21.85 -3.49 4.26
N VAL A 191 -20.92 -4.11 3.53
CA VAL A 191 -20.54 -5.54 3.70
C VAL A 191 -19.14 -5.71 4.30
N GLY A 192 -18.39 -4.62 4.46
CA GLY A 192 -17.08 -4.62 5.09
C GLY A 192 -16.59 -3.23 5.44
N SER A 193 -15.70 -3.11 6.42
CA SER A 193 -15.09 -1.83 6.83
C SER A 193 -13.60 -1.96 7.15
N CYS A 194 -12.80 -1.04 6.62
CA CYS A 194 -11.36 -0.94 6.82
C CYS A 194 -11.04 0.47 7.34
N SER A 195 -10.27 0.58 8.41
CA SER A 195 -9.87 1.89 8.94
C SER A 195 -8.97 2.64 7.94
N ALA A 196 -9.16 3.95 7.81
CA ALA A 196 -8.25 4.84 7.11
C ALA A 196 -7.31 5.49 8.12
N THR A 197 -6.15 4.88 8.35
CA THR A 197 -5.16 5.37 9.31
C THR A 197 -4.51 6.65 8.79
N ASP A 198 -4.34 7.66 9.63
CA ASP A 198 -3.49 8.80 9.28
C ASP A 198 -2.01 8.38 9.39
N PRO A 199 -1.30 8.22 8.24
CA PRO A 199 0.05 7.70 8.24
C PRO A 199 1.07 8.65 8.90
N VAL A 200 0.71 9.92 9.13
CA VAL A 200 1.55 10.93 9.81
C VAL A 200 1.56 10.73 11.33
N THR A 201 0.51 10.14 11.89
CA THR A 201 0.38 9.94 13.34
C THR A 201 0.61 8.50 13.76
N GLN A 202 0.28 7.54 12.88
CA GLN A 202 0.43 6.13 13.18
C GLN A 202 0.69 5.29 11.93
N GLN A 203 1.53 4.28 12.07
CA GLN A 203 1.72 3.28 11.05
C GLN A 203 0.45 2.41 10.87
N PRO A 204 -0.10 2.28 9.65
CA PRO A 204 -1.14 1.31 9.37
C PRO A 204 -0.63 -0.13 9.51
N ALA A 205 -1.49 -1.03 9.98
CA ALA A 205 -1.18 -2.45 10.13
C ALA A 205 -2.30 -3.31 9.54
N PHE A 206 -1.93 -4.46 8.96
CA PHE A 206 -2.89 -5.42 8.43
C PHE A 206 -3.86 -5.89 9.53
N ALA A 207 -5.14 -5.61 9.33
CA ALA A 207 -6.23 -6.20 10.08
C ALA A 207 -6.75 -7.44 9.33
N VAL A 208 -7.17 -8.45 10.09
CA VAL A 208 -7.87 -9.62 9.54
C VAL A 208 -9.27 -9.19 9.10
N ALA A 209 -9.74 -9.75 7.99
CA ALA A 209 -11.04 -9.49 7.42
C ALA A 209 -11.70 -10.77 6.89
N ASN A 210 -13.01 -10.72 6.69
CA ASN A 210 -13.78 -11.80 6.09
C ASN A 210 -14.90 -11.20 5.22
N VAL A 211 -14.51 -10.45 4.18
CA VAL A 211 -15.44 -9.66 3.36
C VAL A 211 -15.57 -10.28 1.96
N PRO A 212 -16.67 -10.99 1.65
CA PRO A 212 -16.88 -11.57 0.34
C PRO A 212 -17.15 -10.48 -0.70
N ILE A 213 -16.61 -10.63 -1.90
CA ILE A 213 -16.74 -9.64 -2.97
C ILE A 213 -17.55 -10.22 -4.13
N ALA A 214 -18.63 -9.54 -4.48
CA ALA A 214 -19.41 -9.83 -5.68
C ALA A 214 -19.31 -8.68 -6.70
N LEU A 215 -19.91 -8.89 -7.87
CA LEU A 215 -19.82 -7.96 -8.99
C LEU A 215 -20.47 -6.63 -8.60
N ASN A 216 -19.96 -5.53 -9.14
CA ASN A 216 -20.45 -4.17 -8.89
C ASN A 216 -20.31 -3.68 -7.43
N TYR A 217 -19.58 -4.40 -6.58
CA TYR A 217 -19.23 -3.89 -5.26
C TYR A 217 -18.29 -2.70 -5.40
N LYS A 218 -18.44 -1.72 -4.51
CA LYS A 218 -17.66 -0.49 -4.46
C LYS A 218 -16.86 -0.44 -3.17
N PHE A 219 -15.65 0.12 -3.24
CA PHE A 219 -14.88 0.45 -2.06
C PHE A 219 -14.86 1.97 -1.93
N GLN A 220 -15.48 2.53 -0.90
CA GLN A 220 -15.74 3.96 -0.85
C GLN A 220 -15.73 4.54 0.56
N PHE A 221 -15.60 5.85 0.65
CA PHE A 221 -15.64 6.62 1.90
C PHE A 221 -16.22 8.00 1.63
N LEU A 222 -16.76 8.63 2.67
CA LEU A 222 -17.28 9.99 2.59
C LEU A 222 -16.25 10.96 3.17
N THR A 223 -16.05 12.07 2.50
CA THR A 223 -15.25 13.18 3.03
C THR A 223 -16.07 14.45 3.09
N SER A 224 -15.76 15.30 4.07
CA SER A 224 -16.15 16.71 4.07
C SER A 224 -15.32 17.50 3.06
N ALA A 225 -15.79 18.72 2.76
CA ALA A 225 -15.07 19.70 1.94
C ALA A 225 -13.66 19.96 2.48
#